data_AF-A0A1Q3BHI0-F1
#
_entry.id   AF-A0A1Q3BHI0-F1
#
_cell.length_a   1.000
_cell.length_b   1.000
_cell.length_c   1.000
_cell.angle_alpha   90.00
_cell.angle_beta   90.00
_cell.angle_gamma   90.00
#
_symmetry.space_group_name_H-M   'P 1'
#
loop_
_entity.id
_entity.type
_entity.pdbx_description
1 polymer ?
#
loop_
_entity_poly.entity_id
_entity_poly.type
_entity_poly.pdbx_seq_one_letter_code
_entity_poly.pdbx_strand_id
1 'polypeptide(L)'
;MPVHIMSLLKIPKMVSKRIQSLFANFLWSSQGNSRLHWISWHQICHPFKEGGLGIRDMDSVMQALQSKLSWLFLQGESLWAQIVRSKYGTCHHILQNGIRPFSSHCWKAIAKHLPFISNNSRMIIRSGNSSFWKENWLGRPLWFLACTHPDLTVKEALDIPPILDVLLDHPQKEVAKSIKLIEGQDKLIFSLAPSGIFSSSLFYEEKCHKANAFSWVKYI
;
A
#
# COMPACT_ATOMS: atom_id res chain seq x y z
N MET A 1 -18.82 4.68 -14.30
CA MET A 1 -18.73 4.28 -12.88
C MET A 1 -18.25 5.47 -12.06
N PRO A 2 -18.90 5.83 -10.94
CA PRO A 2 -18.43 6.92 -10.08
C PRO A 2 -17.18 6.48 -9.29
N VAL A 3 -16.02 6.57 -9.95
CA VAL A 3 -14.69 6.18 -9.42
C VAL A 3 -14.39 6.80 -8.06
N HIS A 4 -14.83 8.05 -7.84
CA HIS A 4 -14.65 8.78 -6.59
C HIS A 4 -15.39 8.16 -5.40
N ILE A 5 -16.55 7.55 -5.64
CA ILE A 5 -17.31 6.87 -4.57
C ILE A 5 -16.59 5.57 -4.19
N MET A 6 -16.11 4.83 -5.18
CA MET A 6 -15.36 3.58 -4.95
C MET A 6 -14.03 3.82 -4.23
N SER A 7 -13.35 4.94 -4.50
CA SER A 7 -12.08 5.24 -3.82
C SER A 7 -12.27 5.56 -2.34
N LEU A 8 -13.42 6.10 -1.94
CA LEU A 8 -13.68 6.57 -0.58
C LEU A 8 -14.53 5.62 0.26
N LEU A 9 -15.45 4.88 -0.35
CA LEU A 9 -16.42 4.05 0.37
C LEU A 9 -16.24 2.58 0.07
N LYS A 10 -16.48 1.77 1.10
CA LYS A 10 -16.63 0.33 0.93
C LYS A 10 -18.08 0.03 0.53
N ILE A 11 -18.28 -0.40 -0.70
CA ILE A 11 -19.60 -0.77 -1.20
C ILE A 11 -20.07 -2.03 -0.47
N PRO A 12 -21.33 -2.09 0.00
CA PRO A 12 -21.89 -3.30 0.60
C PRO A 12 -21.80 -4.47 -0.38
N LYS A 13 -21.40 -5.65 0.12
CA LYS A 13 -21.21 -6.85 -0.72
C LYS A 13 -22.46 -7.20 -1.54
N MET A 14 -23.66 -6.98 -0.98
CA MET A 14 -24.92 -7.22 -1.69
C MET A 14 -25.06 -6.36 -2.94
N VAL A 15 -24.71 -5.07 -2.83
CA VAL A 15 -24.77 -4.12 -3.95
C VAL A 15 -23.70 -4.46 -4.99
N SER A 16 -22.47 -4.76 -4.55
CA SER A 16 -21.39 -5.20 -5.44
C SER A 16 -21.81 -6.44 -6.24
N LYS A 17 -22.34 -7.47 -5.57
CA LYS A 17 -22.86 -8.69 -6.21
C LYS A 17 -23.99 -8.41 -7.20
N ARG A 18 -24.93 -7.51 -6.86
CA ARG A 18 -26.03 -7.15 -7.76
C ARG A 18 -25.51 -6.47 -9.02
N ILE A 19 -24.55 -5.55 -8.89
CA ILE A 19 -23.91 -4.88 -10.02
C ILE A 19 -23.13 -5.88 -10.89
N GLN A 20 -22.32 -6.74 -10.27
CA GLN A 20 -21.60 -7.80 -10.98
C GLN A 20 -22.55 -8.77 -11.71
N SER A 21 -23.70 -9.09 -11.11
CA SER A 21 -24.73 -9.93 -11.75
C SER A 21 -25.34 -9.24 -12.97
N LEU A 22 -25.56 -7.91 -12.91
CA LEU A 22 -26.01 -7.15 -14.08
C LEU A 22 -24.96 -7.15 -15.20
N PHE A 23 -23.68 -7.02 -14.87
CA PHE A 23 -22.61 -7.13 -15.85
C PHE A 23 -22.49 -8.54 -16.45
N ALA A 24 -22.63 -9.57 -15.63
CA ALA A 24 -22.64 -10.95 -16.09
C ALA A 24 -23.84 -11.19 -17.03
N ASN A 25 -25.04 -10.77 -16.62
CA ASN A 25 -26.24 -10.89 -17.44
C ASN A 25 -26.08 -10.14 -18.76
N PHE A 26 -25.53 -8.93 -18.75
CA PHE A 26 -25.25 -8.20 -19.97
C PHE A 26 -24.32 -8.98 -20.90
N LEU A 27 -23.22 -9.52 -20.37
CA LEU A 27 -22.21 -10.25 -21.13
C LEU A 27 -22.75 -11.54 -21.76
N TRP A 28 -23.61 -12.25 -21.03
CA TRP A 28 -24.18 -13.54 -21.45
C TRP A 28 -25.55 -13.42 -22.11
N SER A 29 -26.19 -12.26 -22.07
CA SER A 29 -27.47 -12.03 -22.74
C SER A 29 -27.29 -11.99 -24.25
N SER A 30 -28.27 -12.53 -24.97
CA SER A 30 -28.39 -12.35 -26.41
C SER A 30 -29.85 -12.12 -26.73
N GLN A 31 -30.14 -11.02 -27.44
CA GLN A 31 -31.50 -10.65 -27.87
C GLN A 31 -32.53 -10.58 -26.72
N GLY A 32 -32.13 -10.09 -25.53
CA GLY A 32 -33.04 -9.88 -24.40
C GLY A 32 -33.33 -11.10 -23.54
N ASN A 33 -32.88 -12.30 -23.94
CA ASN A 33 -32.99 -13.51 -23.13
C ASN A 33 -31.71 -13.78 -22.34
N SER A 34 -31.84 -14.01 -21.04
CA SER A 34 -30.75 -14.46 -20.17
C SER A 34 -30.34 -15.88 -20.57
N ARG A 35 -29.07 -16.07 -20.96
CA ARG A 35 -28.52 -17.41 -21.24
C ARG A 35 -27.81 -17.97 -20.01
N LEU A 36 -27.61 -19.29 -20.01
CA LEU A 36 -26.79 -19.98 -19.01
C LEU A 36 -25.38 -19.35 -18.96
N HIS A 37 -24.92 -19.04 -17.75
CA HIS A 37 -23.57 -18.59 -17.50
C HIS A 37 -22.60 -19.77 -17.58
N TRP A 38 -21.78 -19.83 -18.63
CA TRP A 38 -20.81 -20.92 -18.82
C TRP A 38 -19.60 -20.82 -17.87
N ILE A 39 -19.26 -19.60 -17.46
CA ILE A 39 -18.10 -19.30 -16.62
C ILE A 39 -18.54 -18.32 -15.52
N SER A 40 -18.03 -18.52 -14.31
CA SER A 40 -18.31 -17.61 -13.19
C SER A 40 -17.75 -16.21 -13.46
N TRP A 41 -18.43 -15.17 -12.97
CA TRP A 41 -17.97 -13.78 -13.11
C TRP A 41 -16.53 -13.58 -12.58
N HIS A 42 -16.19 -14.24 -11.46
CA HIS A 42 -14.86 -14.17 -10.88
C HIS A 42 -13.79 -14.75 -11.81
N GLN A 43 -14.07 -15.89 -12.47
CA GLN A 43 -13.14 -16.50 -13.42
C GLN A 43 -12.92 -15.61 -14.66
N ILE A 44 -13.98 -14.95 -15.14
CA ILE A 44 -13.91 -14.02 -16.26
C ILE A 44 -13.03 -12.82 -15.95
N CYS A 45 -13.00 -12.36 -14.70
CA CYS A 45 -12.21 -11.20 -14.29
C CYS A 45 -10.69 -11.46 -14.23
N HIS A 46 -10.24 -12.71 -14.36
CA HIS A 46 -8.80 -13.00 -14.39
C HIS A 46 -8.15 -12.45 -15.68
N PRO A 47 -6.83 -12.18 -15.65
CA PRO A 47 -6.08 -11.82 -16.86
C PRO A 47 -6.20 -12.89 -17.96
N PHE A 48 -6.04 -12.48 -19.23
CA PHE A 48 -6.02 -13.41 -20.36
C PHE A 48 -5.01 -14.56 -20.20
N LYS A 49 -3.85 -14.28 -19.59
CA LYS A 49 -2.82 -15.29 -19.30
C LYS A 49 -3.29 -16.39 -18.34
N GLU A 50 -4.31 -16.12 -17.53
CA GLU A 50 -4.90 -17.07 -16.57
C GLU A 50 -6.23 -17.65 -17.07
N GLY A 51 -6.57 -17.45 -18.35
CA GLY A 51 -7.79 -17.97 -18.96
C GLY A 51 -9.06 -17.15 -18.72
N GLY A 52 -8.93 -15.92 -18.19
CA GLY A 52 -10.04 -14.96 -18.08
C GLY A 52 -10.14 -14.01 -19.29
N LEU A 53 -11.10 -13.09 -19.24
CA LEU A 53 -11.30 -12.04 -20.26
C LEU A 53 -10.63 -10.71 -19.90
N GLY A 54 -9.88 -10.64 -18.79
CA GLY A 54 -9.22 -9.41 -18.33
C GLY A 54 -10.19 -8.31 -17.88
N ILE A 55 -11.47 -8.64 -17.63
CA ILE A 55 -12.47 -7.68 -17.15
C ILE A 55 -12.14 -7.31 -15.70
N ARG A 56 -12.16 -6.01 -15.38
CA ARG A 56 -11.76 -5.57 -14.05
C ARG A 56 -12.80 -5.90 -12.99
N ASP A 57 -12.39 -6.68 -11.99
CA ASP A 57 -13.24 -6.95 -10.83
C ASP A 57 -13.45 -5.67 -10.00
N MET A 58 -14.71 -5.39 -9.66
CA MET A 58 -15.12 -4.17 -8.98
C MET A 58 -14.49 -4.05 -7.58
N ASP A 59 -14.44 -5.14 -6.83
CA ASP A 59 -13.88 -5.15 -5.48
C ASP A 59 -12.35 -4.95 -5.53
N SER A 60 -11.68 -5.52 -6.53
CA SER A 60 -10.25 -5.35 -6.78
C SER A 60 -9.89 -3.92 -7.18
N VAL A 61 -10.69 -3.30 -8.06
CA VAL A 61 -10.55 -1.87 -8.43
C VAL A 61 -10.75 -0.97 -7.21
N MET A 62 -11.77 -1.22 -6.40
CA MET A 62 -12.03 -0.46 -5.18
C MET A 62 -10.84 -0.53 -4.20
N GLN A 63 -10.28 -1.73 -3.97
CA GLN A 63 -9.11 -1.90 -3.12
C GLN A 63 -7.88 -1.17 -3.67
N ALA A 64 -7.65 -1.20 -4.98
CA ALA A 64 -6.53 -0.50 -5.60
C ALA A 64 -6.63 1.03 -5.44
N LEU A 65 -7.83 1.59 -5.60
CA LEU A 65 -8.08 3.02 -5.41
C LEU A 65 -7.90 3.44 -3.93
N GLN A 66 -8.41 2.65 -2.99
CA GLN A 66 -8.23 2.90 -1.55
C GLN A 66 -6.76 2.79 -1.13
N SER A 67 -6.02 1.85 -1.73
CA SER A 67 -4.59 1.67 -1.50
C SER A 67 -3.78 2.86 -2.04
N LYS A 68 -4.20 3.45 -3.17
CA LYS A 68 -3.61 4.71 -3.67
C LYS A 68 -3.76 5.85 -2.68
N LEU A 69 -4.93 6.01 -2.07
CA LEU A 69 -5.13 7.03 -1.03
C LEU A 69 -4.28 6.72 0.21
N SER A 70 -4.15 5.45 0.58
CA SER A 70 -3.28 5.01 1.68
C SER A 70 -1.80 5.35 1.41
N TRP A 71 -1.35 5.18 0.16
CA TRP A 71 -0.03 5.61 -0.29
C TRP A 71 0.17 7.12 -0.18
N LEU A 72 -0.76 7.91 -0.68
CA LEU A 72 -0.70 9.38 -0.58
C LEU A 72 -0.71 9.84 0.90
N PHE A 73 -1.41 9.11 1.77
CA PHE A 73 -1.42 9.38 3.19
C PHE A 73 -0.06 9.09 3.83
N LEU A 74 0.62 8.03 3.38
CA LEU A 74 1.97 7.68 3.83
C LEU A 74 3.01 8.70 3.33
N GLN A 75 2.87 9.19 2.11
CA GLN A 75 3.76 10.23 1.56
C GLN A 75 3.61 11.56 2.30
N GLY A 76 2.38 11.97 2.62
CA GLY A 76 2.14 13.14 3.49
C GLY A 76 2.27 14.52 2.83
N GLU A 77 2.71 14.59 1.58
CA GLU A 77 2.92 15.85 0.86
C GLU A 77 1.61 16.55 0.46
N SER A 78 0.55 15.78 0.20
CA SER A 78 -0.73 16.34 -0.25
C SER A 78 -1.50 17.03 0.88
N LEU A 79 -2.24 18.10 0.56
CA LEU A 79 -3.12 18.79 1.51
C LEU A 79 -4.12 17.83 2.17
N TRP A 80 -4.67 16.90 1.40
CA TRP A 80 -5.55 15.85 1.91
C TRP A 80 -4.86 15.01 2.99
N ALA A 81 -3.62 14.57 2.76
CA ALA A 81 -2.86 13.79 3.72
C ALA A 81 -2.59 14.59 5.00
N GLN A 82 -2.27 15.88 4.90
CA GLN A 82 -2.06 16.75 6.06
C GLN A 82 -3.32 16.88 6.93
N ILE A 83 -4.47 17.13 6.31
CA ILE A 83 -5.77 17.23 7.01
C ILE A 83 -6.15 15.89 7.66
N VAL A 84 -5.92 14.78 6.97
CA VAL A 84 -6.25 13.46 7.49
C VAL A 84 -5.31 13.09 8.65
N ARG A 85 -4.02 13.44 8.56
CA ARG A 85 -3.03 13.23 9.63
C ARG A 85 -3.33 14.06 10.87
N SER A 86 -3.77 15.31 10.72
CA SER A 86 -4.14 16.15 11.87
C SER A 86 -5.34 15.57 12.63
N LYS A 87 -6.30 14.96 11.91
CA LYS A 87 -7.48 14.34 12.51
C LYS A 87 -7.24 12.95 13.09
N TYR A 88 -6.52 12.08 12.38
CA TYR A 88 -6.41 10.65 12.72
C TYR A 88 -5.02 10.22 13.22
N GLY A 89 -4.02 11.09 13.13
CA GLY A 89 -2.62 10.77 13.46
C GLY A 89 -1.79 10.35 12.25
N THR A 90 -0.50 10.11 12.47
CA THR A 90 0.45 9.63 11.45
C THR A 90 0.32 8.11 11.25
N CYS A 91 0.93 7.58 10.19
CA CYS A 91 0.92 6.13 9.90
C CYS A 91 1.34 5.31 11.13
N HIS A 92 2.42 5.70 11.79
CA HIS A 92 2.95 4.99 12.96
C HIS A 92 1.93 4.92 14.11
N HIS A 93 1.22 6.03 14.39
CA HIS A 93 0.18 6.04 15.44
C HIS A 93 -0.96 5.04 15.13
N ILE A 94 -1.29 4.87 13.85
CA ILE A 94 -2.37 3.99 13.39
C ILE A 94 -1.92 2.53 13.41
N LEU A 95 -0.69 2.25 13.00
CA LEU A 95 -0.13 0.90 13.04
C LEU A 95 0.03 0.41 14.49
N GLN A 96 0.33 1.30 15.43
CA GLN A 96 0.43 0.97 16.86
C GLN A 96 -0.94 0.72 17.50
N ASN A 97 -1.80 1.73 17.43
CA ASN A 97 -3.01 1.79 18.25
C ASN A 97 -4.21 1.18 17.53
N GLY A 98 -4.02 0.76 16.28
CA GLY A 98 -5.09 0.35 15.39
C GLY A 98 -5.97 1.51 14.95
N ILE A 99 -6.97 1.18 14.13
CA ILE A 99 -7.95 2.15 13.64
C ILE A 99 -8.99 2.39 14.74
N ARG A 100 -9.14 3.65 15.19
CA ARG A 100 -10.10 4.03 16.23
C ARG A 100 -11.55 3.62 15.86
N PRO A 101 -12.32 3.02 16.78
CA PRO A 101 -13.69 2.56 16.50
C PRO A 101 -14.64 3.64 15.99
N PHE A 102 -14.51 4.88 16.47
CA PHE A 102 -15.40 6.00 16.09
C PHE A 102 -14.89 6.81 14.89
N SER A 103 -13.91 6.29 14.14
CA SER A 103 -13.44 6.94 12.92
C SER A 103 -14.45 6.83 11.77
N SER A 104 -14.37 7.75 10.79
CA SER A 104 -15.31 7.78 9.68
C SER A 104 -15.22 6.52 8.81
N HIS A 105 -16.34 6.11 8.22
CA HIS A 105 -16.37 4.95 7.33
C HIS A 105 -15.39 5.07 6.15
N CYS A 106 -15.27 6.29 5.58
CA CYS A 106 -14.31 6.54 4.51
C CYS A 106 -12.87 6.30 4.97
N TRP A 107 -12.52 6.79 6.16
CA TRP A 107 -11.19 6.60 6.72
C TRP A 107 -10.90 5.13 6.99
N LYS A 108 -11.84 4.39 7.60
CA LYS A 108 -11.68 2.95 7.84
C LYS A 108 -11.44 2.16 6.55
N ALA A 109 -12.10 2.53 5.45
CA ALA A 109 -11.92 1.88 4.16
C ALA A 109 -10.50 2.08 3.61
N ILE A 110 -9.93 3.27 3.77
CA ILE A 110 -8.57 3.61 3.36
C ILE A 110 -7.56 2.98 4.32
N ALA A 111 -7.66 3.29 5.62
CA ALA A 111 -6.70 2.91 6.65
C ALA A 111 -6.48 1.39 6.77
N LYS A 112 -7.45 0.58 6.35
CA LYS A 112 -7.31 -0.89 6.28
C LYS A 112 -6.11 -1.34 5.42
N HIS A 113 -5.72 -0.57 4.40
CA HIS A 113 -4.62 -0.91 3.50
C HIS A 113 -3.26 -0.38 3.97
N LEU A 114 -3.21 0.44 5.03
CA LEU A 114 -1.97 1.01 5.54
C LEU A 114 -0.92 -0.03 5.94
N PRO A 115 -1.25 -1.15 6.63
CA PRO A 115 -0.24 -2.14 6.98
C PRO A 115 0.45 -2.75 5.74
N PHE A 116 -0.33 -3.09 4.71
CA PHE A 116 0.21 -3.62 3.47
C PHE A 116 1.09 -2.59 2.75
N ILE A 117 0.63 -1.34 2.68
CA ILE A 117 1.36 -0.28 2.00
C ILE A 117 2.65 0.09 2.76
N SER A 118 2.61 0.11 4.09
CA SER A 118 3.78 0.41 4.93
C SER A 118 4.84 -0.69 4.88
N ASN A 119 4.43 -1.95 4.78
CA ASN A 119 5.37 -3.07 4.65
C ASN A 119 6.05 -3.11 3.28
N ASN A 120 5.35 -2.64 2.24
CA ASN A 120 5.85 -2.58 0.87
C ASN A 120 6.34 -1.17 0.47
N SER A 121 6.65 -0.33 1.45
CA SER A 121 7.27 0.97 1.23
C SER A 121 8.69 0.97 1.79
N ARG A 122 9.59 1.71 1.14
CA ARG A 122 10.95 1.90 1.62
C ARG A 122 11.35 3.37 1.47
N MET A 123 12.03 3.90 2.48
CA MET A 123 12.61 5.23 2.43
C MET A 123 14.04 5.12 1.89
N ILE A 124 14.33 5.78 0.78
CA ILE A 124 15.69 5.96 0.28
C ILE A 124 16.28 7.19 0.94
N ILE A 125 17.30 6.96 1.76
CA ILE A 125 18.03 8.01 2.46
C ILE A 125 19.00 8.69 1.49
N ARG A 126 18.94 10.02 1.41
CA ARG A 126 19.86 10.89 0.69
C ARG A 126 20.52 11.88 1.62
N SER A 127 19.78 12.90 2.07
CA SER A 127 20.28 13.89 3.03
C SER A 127 20.21 13.36 4.47
N GLY A 128 19.36 12.39 4.74
CA GLY A 128 19.22 11.79 6.08
C GLY A 128 18.37 12.62 7.04
N ASN A 129 17.60 13.59 6.53
CA ASN A 129 16.66 14.38 7.33
C ASN A 129 15.42 13.59 7.75
N SER A 130 15.22 12.39 7.19
CA SER A 130 14.19 11.45 7.62
C SER A 130 14.35 11.02 9.07
N SER A 131 13.23 10.75 9.74
CA SER A 131 13.24 10.24 11.12
C SER A 131 13.80 8.83 11.17
N PHE A 132 14.77 8.61 12.06
CA PHE A 132 15.44 7.32 12.24
C PHE A 132 14.47 6.19 12.64
N TRP A 133 13.52 6.51 13.52
CA TRP A 133 12.61 5.52 14.11
C TRP A 133 11.39 5.23 13.24
N LYS A 134 10.80 6.30 12.68
CA LYS A 134 9.46 6.28 12.07
C LYS A 134 9.48 5.79 10.64
N GLU A 135 10.56 6.07 9.90
CA GLU A 135 10.66 5.76 8.48
C GLU A 135 11.17 4.34 8.23
N ASN A 136 10.71 3.74 7.13
CA ASN A 136 11.12 2.39 6.74
C ASN A 136 12.37 2.41 5.83
N TRP A 137 13.53 2.79 6.36
CA TRP A 137 14.78 2.84 5.56
C TRP A 137 15.59 1.52 5.60
N LEU A 138 15.39 0.71 6.64
CA LEU A 138 16.05 -0.60 6.83
C LEU A 138 15.21 -1.81 6.40
N GLY A 139 14.08 -1.60 5.72
CA GLY A 139 13.15 -2.68 5.35
C GLY A 139 12.14 -3.06 6.44
N ARG A 140 12.30 -2.55 7.66
CA ARG A 140 11.27 -2.45 8.70
C ARG A 140 11.42 -1.14 9.48
N PRO A 141 10.32 -0.51 9.94
CA PRO A 141 10.39 0.70 10.76
C PRO A 141 10.81 0.32 12.20
N LEU A 142 11.68 1.10 12.85
CA LEU A 142 12.31 0.73 14.14
C LEU A 142 11.57 1.21 15.40
N TRP A 143 10.51 1.99 15.24
CA TRP A 143 9.78 2.69 16.31
C TRP A 143 9.19 1.81 17.43
N PHE A 144 9.23 0.48 17.30
CA PHE A 144 8.79 -0.46 18.34
C PHE A 144 9.82 -0.64 19.47
N LEU A 145 11.06 -0.21 19.29
CA LEU A 145 12.07 -0.14 20.36
C LEU A 145 11.82 1.14 21.17
N ALA A 146 11.90 1.08 22.49
CA ALA A 146 11.70 2.24 23.35
C ALA A 146 12.59 3.41 22.88
N CYS A 147 11.98 4.42 22.24
CA CYS A 147 12.72 5.49 21.57
C CYS A 147 13.43 6.38 22.60
N THR A 148 14.74 6.23 22.74
CA THR A 148 15.61 7.26 23.30
C THR A 148 15.77 8.34 22.23
N HIS A 149 15.17 9.52 22.43
CA HIS A 149 15.10 10.64 21.48
C HIS A 149 14.19 10.40 20.26
N PRO A 150 12.91 10.82 20.30
CA PRO A 150 11.94 10.60 19.21
C PRO A 150 12.22 11.42 17.95
N ASP A 151 13.06 12.46 18.05
CA ASP A 151 13.36 13.41 16.99
C ASP A 151 14.68 13.13 16.28
N LEU A 152 15.35 12.01 16.61
CA LEU A 152 16.60 11.60 15.99
C LEU A 152 16.43 11.40 14.48
N THR A 153 17.28 12.08 13.70
CA THR A 153 17.35 11.93 12.24
C THR A 153 18.31 10.82 11.84
N VAL A 154 18.16 10.28 10.63
CA VAL A 154 19.07 9.25 10.12
C VAL A 154 20.50 9.79 9.98
N LYS A 155 20.66 11.05 9.59
CA LYS A 155 21.97 11.70 9.50
C LYS A 155 22.68 11.71 10.86
N GLU A 156 22.02 12.21 11.90
CA GLU A 156 22.58 12.28 13.25
C GLU A 156 22.91 10.88 13.80
N ALA A 157 22.09 9.88 13.48
CA ALA A 157 22.35 8.51 13.89
C ALA A 157 23.56 7.88 13.16
N LEU A 158 23.76 8.21 11.88
CA LEU A 158 24.93 7.78 11.11
C LEU A 158 26.23 8.42 11.59
N ASP A 159 26.16 9.64 12.11
CA ASP A 159 27.29 10.36 12.70
C ASP A 159 27.72 9.79 14.07
N ILE A 160 26.91 8.93 14.69
CA ILE A 160 27.19 8.30 16.00
C ILE A 160 27.26 6.77 15.85
N PRO A 161 28.40 6.20 15.39
CA PRO A 161 28.55 4.76 15.17
C PRO A 161 28.18 3.86 16.37
N PRO A 162 28.48 4.22 17.63
CA PRO A 162 28.12 3.38 18.78
C PRO A 162 26.60 3.17 18.93
N ILE A 163 25.77 4.13 18.52
CA ILE A 163 24.32 4.03 18.67
C ILE A 163 23.74 2.98 17.72
N LEU A 164 24.29 2.90 16.51
CA LEU A 164 23.89 1.92 15.51
C LEU A 164 24.24 0.50 15.96
N ASP A 165 25.36 0.34 16.67
CA ASP A 165 25.80 -0.96 17.15
C ASP A 165 24.91 -1.53 18.26
N VAL A 166 24.30 -0.67 19.07
CA VAL A 166 23.36 -1.06 20.13
C VAL A 166 21.95 -1.28 19.56
N LEU A 167 21.52 -0.45 18.61
CA LEU A 167 20.12 -0.40 18.17
C LEU A 167 19.79 -1.33 16.99
N LEU A 168 20.77 -1.70 16.16
CA LEU A 168 20.53 -2.44 14.92
C LEU A 168 21.02 -3.89 15.02
N ASP A 169 20.28 -4.80 14.37
CA ASP A 169 20.74 -6.18 14.18
C ASP A 169 21.84 -6.25 13.10
N HIS A 170 22.63 -7.33 13.09
CA HIS A 170 23.72 -7.53 12.11
C HIS A 170 23.37 -7.20 10.63
N PRO A 171 22.25 -7.68 10.04
CA PRO A 171 21.90 -7.33 8.65
C PRO A 171 21.56 -5.85 8.49
N GLN A 172 20.99 -5.20 9.51
CA GLN A 172 20.64 -3.79 9.47
C GLN A 172 21.88 -2.90 9.56
N LYS A 173 22.91 -3.34 10.30
CA LYS A 173 24.21 -2.65 10.39
C LYS A 173 24.92 -2.59 9.04
N GLU A 174 24.89 -3.67 8.26
CA GLU A 174 25.47 -3.69 6.91
C GLU A 174 24.76 -2.71 5.97
N VAL A 175 23.42 -2.69 6.02
CA VAL A 175 22.63 -1.72 5.26
C VAL A 175 22.97 -0.30 5.70
N ALA A 176 23.03 -0.01 7.00
CA ALA A 176 23.37 1.32 7.51
C ALA A 176 24.76 1.78 7.05
N LYS A 177 25.76 0.90 7.09
CA LYS A 177 27.13 1.17 6.62
C LYS A 177 27.22 1.41 5.11
N SER A 178 26.33 0.80 4.33
CA SER A 178 26.31 0.95 2.87
C SER A 178 25.72 2.28 2.39
N ILE A 179 25.00 3.01 3.26
CA ILE A 179 24.33 4.27 2.91
C ILE A 179 25.38 5.38 2.79
N LYS A 180 25.49 5.96 1.60
CA LYS A 180 26.26 7.18 1.35
C LYS A 180 25.31 8.36 1.27
N LEU A 181 25.48 9.35 2.12
CA LEU A 181 24.68 10.56 2.10
C LEU A 181 25.02 11.39 0.86
N ILE A 182 23.99 11.85 0.14
CA ILE A 182 24.10 12.64 -1.09
C ILE A 182 23.15 13.85 -0.94
N GLU A 183 23.51 14.99 -1.51
CA GLU A 183 22.64 16.17 -1.53
C GLU A 183 21.31 15.86 -2.25
N GLY A 184 20.19 16.12 -1.56
CA GLY A 184 18.84 15.91 -2.09
C GLY A 184 17.82 15.54 -1.02
N GLN A 185 16.55 15.51 -1.39
CA GLN A 185 15.47 15.08 -0.51
C GLN A 185 15.38 13.55 -0.44
N ASP A 186 15.18 13.03 0.77
CA ASP A 186 14.88 11.62 1.00
C ASP A 186 13.59 11.24 0.27
N LYS A 187 13.56 10.05 -0.34
CA LYS A 187 12.46 9.66 -1.24
C LYS A 187 11.80 8.36 -0.79
N LEU A 188 10.50 8.42 -0.57
CA LEU A 188 9.67 7.25 -0.35
C LEU A 188 9.42 6.52 -1.67
N ILE A 189 9.75 5.23 -1.72
CA ILE A 189 9.52 4.36 -2.87
C ILE A 189 8.63 3.18 -2.50
N PHE A 190 7.85 2.71 -3.47
CA PHE A 190 7.07 1.50 -3.34
C PHE A 190 7.89 0.30 -3.82
N SER A 191 8.20 -0.65 -2.94
CA SER A 191 9.14 -1.74 -3.22
C SER A 191 8.66 -2.71 -4.30
N LEU A 192 7.34 -2.84 -4.47
CA LEU A 192 6.72 -3.71 -5.46
C LEU A 192 6.70 -3.12 -6.88
N ALA A 193 6.90 -1.80 -7.02
CA ALA A 193 6.95 -1.17 -8.33
C ALA A 193 8.40 -1.11 -8.83
N PRO A 194 8.72 -1.62 -10.05
CA PRO A 194 10.06 -1.49 -10.62
C PRO A 194 10.54 -0.05 -10.76
N SER A 195 9.61 0.90 -10.94
CA SER A 195 9.87 2.34 -11.01
C SER A 195 9.93 3.02 -9.64
N GLY A 196 9.58 2.31 -8.56
CA GLY A 196 9.42 2.86 -7.22
C GLY A 196 8.22 3.80 -7.03
N ILE A 197 7.41 4.02 -8.07
CA ILE A 197 6.22 4.87 -8.02
C ILE A 197 4.98 3.99 -7.84
N PHE A 198 4.15 4.33 -6.87
CA PHE A 198 2.88 3.63 -6.68
C PHE A 198 1.94 3.86 -7.87
N SER A 199 1.52 2.78 -8.52
CA SER A 199 0.43 2.80 -9.50
C SER A 199 -0.72 1.92 -9.03
N SER A 200 -1.94 2.44 -9.13
CA SER A 200 -3.16 1.67 -8.89
C SER A 200 -3.32 0.52 -9.89
N SER A 201 -2.73 0.60 -11.09
CA SER A 201 -2.75 -0.50 -12.06
C SER A 201 -1.84 -1.66 -11.64
N LEU A 202 -0.60 -1.35 -11.19
CA LEU A 202 0.35 -2.35 -10.71
C LEU A 202 -0.20 -3.08 -9.48
N PHE A 203 -0.75 -2.32 -8.53
CA PHE A 203 -1.40 -2.91 -7.36
C PHE A 203 -2.61 -3.79 -7.73
N TYR A 204 -3.38 -3.38 -8.74
CA TYR A 204 -4.50 -4.19 -9.23
C TYR A 204 -4.00 -5.50 -9.84
N GLU A 205 -2.95 -5.46 -10.67
CA GLU A 205 -2.37 -6.66 -11.28
C GLU A 205 -1.86 -7.64 -10.22
N GLU A 206 -1.14 -7.16 -9.21
CA GLU A 206 -0.66 -7.98 -8.10
C GLU A 206 -1.81 -8.66 -7.33
N LYS A 207 -2.92 -7.93 -7.10
CA LYS A 207 -4.12 -8.46 -6.44
C LYS A 207 -4.90 -9.46 -7.31
N CYS A 208 -4.84 -9.32 -8.62
CA CYS A 208 -5.63 -10.11 -9.56
C CYS A 208 -4.98 -11.43 -9.95
N HIS A 209 -3.66 -11.52 -9.89
CA HIS A 209 -2.95 -12.78 -10.04
C HIS A 209 -3.31 -13.70 -8.86
N LYS A 210 -3.86 -14.89 -9.13
CA LYS A 210 -4.08 -15.92 -8.11
C LYS A 210 -2.73 -16.30 -7.52
N ALA A 211 -2.43 -15.81 -6.32
CA ALA A 211 -1.43 -16.32 -5.39
C ALA A 211 -0.29 -17.13 -6.05
N ASN A 212 0.44 -16.52 -6.98
CA ASN A 212 1.79 -16.94 -7.24
C ASN A 212 2.63 -16.01 -6.38
N ALA A 213 2.98 -16.50 -5.19
CA ALA A 213 4.11 -15.97 -4.47
C ALA A 213 5.28 -15.96 -5.46
N PHE A 214 5.58 -14.80 -6.04
CA PHE A 214 6.80 -14.62 -6.81
C PHE A 214 7.93 -14.87 -5.82
N SER A 215 8.51 -16.06 -5.87
CA SER A 215 9.74 -16.40 -5.16
C SER A 215 10.82 -15.45 -5.67
N TRP A 216 11.22 -14.49 -4.85
CA TRP A 216 12.27 -13.51 -5.12
C TRP A 216 13.66 -14.12 -5.36
N VAL A 217 13.77 -15.45 -5.34
CA VAL A 217 15.00 -16.26 -5.48
C VAL A 217 15.63 -16.20 -6.88
N LYS A 218 15.04 -15.51 -7.86
CA LYS A 218 15.61 -15.41 -9.22
C LYS A 218 16.42 -14.14 -9.51
N TYR A 219 16.66 -13.29 -8.52
CA TYR A 219 17.47 -12.07 -8.69
C TYR A 219 18.49 -11.85 -7.55
N ILE A 220 18.94 -12.95 -6.93
CA ILE A 220 20.25 -13.03 -6.25
C ILE A 220 21.15 -13.80 -7.22
#